data_AF-A0A0B0EI15-F1
#
_entry.id   AF-A0A0B0EI15-F1
#
_cell.length_a   1.000
_cell.length_b   1.000
_cell.length_c   1.000
_cell.angle_alpha   90.00
_cell.angle_beta   90.00
_cell.angle_gamma   90.00
#
_symmetry.space_group_name_H-M   'P 1'
#
loop_
_entity.id
_entity.type
_entity.pdbx_description
1 polymer ?
#
loop_
_entity_poly.entity_id
_entity_poly.type
_entity_poly.pdbx_seq_one_letter_code
_entity_poly.pdbx_strand_id
1 'polypeptide(L)'
;MPEPTEEEKLKEKRLPISEHLEELRARIIKSILIVIVLFFINWFFKAKILDIIKRPHSITMKNLGLSQSLQVLSYQEGFYAYIKLCLITSVFMAYPIILYQVWRFVEAGLFKKERRYVKTFAPISYIAFVTGVLFGYYFLIPYGLQFLIKILGGGIQPMITMSQYISLVTMLTLALGIVFQLPLVMLFISKIGMLKAEDFIKWRMYAILIIFILAAVITPPDPFTQIMTALPMIILYEVGILAIRPTKKAVQRFGILLGSGILLVYVIFLVFTLPTKANFLESTGTVKILPNASINWQPLSSESKIHNGATLKTGKGSKASFLLKDGTYVIMDVNTTIKFVKSRNLNLIKGQILIAIKADDKPFMVAAKDNVITSNNSNIDIRVSKYTVFVTVTKGKATVVANGQEKKIFEGRQLRFTTGGKATDINKIIKWAKEMQKKLKEQNKRYINM
;
A
#
# COMPACT_ATOMS: atom_id res chain seq x y z
N MET A 1 -42.64 16.15 -60.30
CA MET A 1 -41.75 16.77 -59.30
C MET A 1 -40.33 16.57 -59.77
N PRO A 2 -39.49 17.62 -59.84
CA PRO A 2 -38.08 17.42 -60.14
C PRO A 2 -37.45 16.56 -59.03
N GLU A 3 -36.56 15.65 -59.41
CA GLU A 3 -35.78 14.88 -58.43
C GLU A 3 -34.93 15.85 -57.60
N PRO A 4 -34.84 15.66 -56.27
CA PRO A 4 -34.04 16.54 -55.42
C PRO A 4 -32.57 16.47 -55.85
N THR A 5 -31.96 17.63 -55.98
CA THR A 5 -30.56 17.79 -56.41
C THR A 5 -29.61 17.08 -55.46
N GLU A 6 -28.43 16.64 -55.92
CA GLU A 6 -27.45 15.97 -55.04
C GLU A 6 -27.06 16.83 -53.83
N GLU A 7 -27.02 18.16 -53.99
CA GLU A 7 -26.79 19.11 -52.89
C GLU A 7 -27.93 19.14 -51.87
N GLU A 8 -29.18 18.98 -52.28
CA GLU A 8 -30.34 18.86 -51.36
C GLU A 8 -30.30 17.52 -50.61
N LYS A 9 -29.94 16.41 -51.28
CA LYS A 9 -29.72 15.10 -50.62
C LYS A 9 -28.53 15.12 -49.65
N LEU A 10 -27.56 16.01 -49.86
CA LEU A 10 -26.42 16.26 -48.96
C LEU A 10 -26.80 17.17 -47.78
N LYS A 11 -27.62 18.20 -48.00
CA LYS A 11 -28.15 19.11 -46.96
C LYS A 11 -29.16 18.44 -46.02
N GLU A 12 -29.99 17.54 -46.53
CA GLU A 12 -30.98 16.79 -45.73
C GLU A 12 -30.34 15.77 -44.76
N LYS A 13 -29.02 15.60 -44.80
CA LYS A 13 -28.30 14.48 -44.16
C LYS A 13 -27.34 14.88 -43.05
N ARG A 14 -27.05 16.17 -42.87
CA ARG A 14 -26.22 16.71 -41.77
C ARG A 14 -27.05 17.75 -41.03
N LEU A 15 -27.37 17.49 -39.76
CA LEU A 15 -28.02 18.49 -38.91
C LEU A 15 -27.19 19.79 -38.93
N PRO A 16 -27.82 20.96 -39.02
CA PRO A 16 -27.17 22.24 -38.72
C PRO A 16 -26.39 22.16 -37.39
N ILE A 17 -25.25 22.85 -37.31
CA ILE A 17 -24.40 22.85 -36.10
C ILE A 17 -25.19 23.31 -34.86
N SER A 18 -26.12 24.25 -35.02
CA SER A 18 -27.05 24.68 -33.98
C SER A 18 -27.91 23.54 -33.45
N GLU A 19 -28.54 22.77 -34.33
CA GLU A 19 -29.37 21.62 -33.94
C GLU A 19 -28.53 20.51 -33.28
N HIS A 20 -27.29 20.30 -33.73
CA HIS A 20 -26.39 19.34 -33.09
C HIS A 20 -26.00 19.77 -31.66
N LEU A 21 -25.79 21.07 -31.42
CA LEU A 21 -25.53 21.61 -30.09
C LEU A 21 -26.76 21.55 -29.18
N GLU A 22 -27.96 21.77 -29.71
CA GLU A 22 -29.21 21.61 -28.96
C GLU A 22 -29.43 20.15 -28.54
N GLU A 23 -29.17 19.20 -29.45
CA GLU A 23 -29.22 17.78 -29.13
C GLU A 23 -28.21 17.41 -28.02
N LEU A 24 -26.98 17.92 -28.09
CA LEU A 24 -25.95 17.69 -27.07
C LEU A 24 -26.44 18.18 -25.70
N ARG A 25 -26.93 19.42 -25.64
CA ARG A 25 -27.44 20.03 -24.41
C ARG A 25 -28.59 19.22 -23.82
N ALA A 26 -29.57 18.85 -24.63
CA ALA A 26 -30.74 18.08 -24.17
C ALA A 26 -30.34 16.72 -23.60
N ARG A 27 -29.38 16.03 -24.24
CA ARG A 27 -28.88 14.72 -23.79
C ARG A 27 -28.04 14.82 -22.51
N ILE A 28 -27.21 15.85 -22.38
CA ILE A 28 -26.45 16.14 -21.16
C ILE A 28 -27.41 16.41 -20.00
N ILE A 29 -28.42 17.27 -20.18
CA ILE A 29 -29.40 17.59 -19.13
C ILE A 29 -30.14 16.33 -18.67
N LYS A 30 -30.60 15.48 -19.61
CA LYS A 30 -31.25 14.20 -19.28
C LYS A 30 -30.34 13.29 -18.48
N SER A 31 -29.07 13.19 -18.86
CA SER A 31 -28.07 12.37 -18.16
C SER A 31 -27.81 12.88 -16.74
N ILE A 32 -27.66 14.20 -16.57
CA ILE A 32 -27.47 14.84 -15.27
C ILE A 32 -28.69 14.63 -14.37
N LEU A 33 -29.91 14.83 -14.90
CA LEU A 33 -31.15 14.65 -14.14
C LEU A 33 -31.27 13.23 -13.59
N ILE A 34 -30.93 12.22 -14.39
CA ILE A 34 -30.93 10.81 -13.96
C ILE A 34 -29.90 10.56 -12.87
N VAL A 35 -28.69 11.11 -13.00
CA VAL A 35 -27.64 11.00 -11.96
C VAL A 35 -28.10 11.65 -10.65
N ILE A 36 -28.80 12.78 -10.71
CA ILE A 36 -29.35 13.47 -9.54
C ILE A 36 -30.44 12.62 -8.87
N VAL A 37 -31.38 12.06 -9.64
CA VAL A 37 -32.44 11.18 -9.10
C VAL A 37 -31.81 9.95 -8.41
N LEU A 38 -30.85 9.29 -9.08
CA LEU A 38 -30.14 8.15 -8.51
C LEU A 38 -29.26 8.53 -7.31
N PHE A 39 -28.74 9.75 -7.25
CA PHE A 39 -28.00 10.26 -6.09
C PHE A 39 -28.88 10.28 -4.84
N PHE A 40 -30.10 10.81 -4.94
CA PHE A 40 -31.04 10.83 -3.82
C PHE A 40 -31.45 9.41 -3.40
N ILE A 41 -31.66 8.49 -4.34
CA ILE A 41 -31.91 7.08 -4.04
C ILE A 41 -30.72 6.46 -3.29
N ASN A 42 -29.51 6.66 -3.79
CA ASN A 42 -28.28 6.13 -3.18
C ASN A 42 -28.03 6.71 -1.78
N TRP A 43 -28.46 7.94 -1.51
CA TRP A 43 -28.34 8.55 -0.19
C TRP A 43 -29.03 7.74 0.91
N PHE A 44 -30.20 7.16 0.62
CA PHE A 44 -30.91 6.27 1.56
C PHE A 44 -30.15 4.97 1.82
N PHE A 45 -29.39 4.46 0.84
CA PHE A 45 -28.64 3.20 0.93
C PHE A 45 -27.15 3.38 1.18
N LYS A 46 -26.70 4.58 1.56
CA LYS A 46 -25.27 4.94 1.67
C LYS A 46 -24.43 4.00 2.55
N ALA A 47 -25.01 3.47 3.64
CA ALA A 47 -24.31 2.53 4.52
C ALA A 47 -24.02 1.20 3.82
N LYS A 48 -24.99 0.63 3.08
CA LYS A 48 -24.81 -0.61 2.31
C LYS A 48 -23.80 -0.41 1.18
N ILE A 49 -23.83 0.75 0.51
CA ILE A 49 -22.87 1.10 -0.54
C ILE A 49 -21.46 1.20 0.05
N LEU A 50 -21.32 1.82 1.23
CA LEU A 50 -20.05 1.91 1.92
C LEU A 50 -19.48 0.54 2.26
N ASP A 51 -20.32 -0.39 2.74
CA ASP A 51 -19.88 -1.75 3.04
C ASP A 51 -19.33 -2.46 1.81
N ILE A 52 -19.96 -2.28 0.64
CA ILE A 52 -19.44 -2.80 -0.63
C ILE A 52 -18.08 -2.17 -0.91
N ILE A 53 -18.00 -0.83 -0.94
CA ILE A 53 -16.75 -0.12 -1.26
C ILE A 53 -15.61 -0.50 -0.30
N LYS A 54 -15.91 -0.77 0.98
CA LYS A 54 -14.93 -1.13 2.03
C LYS A 54 -14.46 -2.60 1.98
N ARG A 55 -15.11 -3.49 1.24
CA ARG A 55 -14.74 -4.92 1.20
C ARG A 55 -13.28 -5.17 0.79
N PRO A 56 -12.74 -4.60 -0.31
CA PRO A 56 -11.36 -4.85 -0.71
C PRO A 56 -10.35 -4.41 0.35
N HIS A 57 -10.61 -3.28 1.02
CA HIS A 57 -9.82 -2.83 2.16
C HIS A 57 -9.88 -3.81 3.32
N SER A 58 -11.08 -4.25 3.71
CA SER A 58 -11.26 -5.16 4.85
C SER A 58 -10.57 -6.50 4.63
N ILE A 59 -10.65 -7.05 3.41
CA ILE A 59 -9.95 -8.28 3.01
C ILE A 59 -8.43 -8.08 3.07
N THR A 60 -7.92 -6.97 2.50
CA THR A 60 -6.48 -6.68 2.46
C THR A 60 -5.91 -6.48 3.87
N MET A 61 -6.61 -5.71 4.71
CA MET A 61 -6.21 -5.49 6.11
C MET A 61 -6.24 -6.78 6.92
N LYS A 62 -7.27 -7.62 6.75
CA LYS A 62 -7.36 -8.94 7.39
C LYS A 62 -6.18 -9.82 6.99
N ASN A 63 -5.83 -9.87 5.71
CA ASN A 63 -4.71 -10.67 5.19
C ASN A 63 -3.35 -10.18 5.71
N LEU A 64 -3.25 -8.91 6.09
CA LEU A 64 -2.04 -8.31 6.65
C LEU A 64 -2.04 -8.25 8.19
N GLY A 65 -3.11 -8.72 8.84
CA GLY A 65 -3.24 -8.69 10.30
C GLY A 65 -3.48 -7.30 10.90
N LEU A 66 -4.01 -6.35 10.11
CA LEU A 66 -4.25 -4.96 10.48
C LEU A 66 -5.71 -4.67 10.84
N SER A 67 -5.94 -3.54 11.52
CA SER A 67 -7.30 -3.06 11.80
C SER A 67 -8.05 -2.77 10.50
N GLN A 68 -9.32 -3.18 10.46
CA GLN A 68 -10.22 -2.97 9.31
C GLN A 68 -11.00 -1.66 9.42
N SER A 69 -10.84 -0.89 10.51
CA SER A 69 -11.56 0.36 10.75
C SER A 69 -11.00 1.49 9.89
N LEU A 70 -11.87 2.21 9.19
CA LEU A 70 -11.53 3.49 8.57
C LEU A 70 -11.75 4.60 9.61
N GLN A 71 -10.81 5.54 9.68
CA GLN A 71 -10.91 6.67 10.60
C GLN A 71 -11.55 7.88 9.93
N VAL A 72 -12.07 8.79 10.73
CA VAL A 72 -12.60 10.08 10.30
C VAL A 72 -11.93 11.13 11.17
N LEU A 73 -11.23 12.09 10.55
CA LEU A 73 -10.46 13.10 11.28
C LEU A 73 -11.30 14.31 11.67
N SER A 74 -12.38 14.59 10.93
CA SER A 74 -13.31 15.67 11.23
C SER A 74 -14.75 15.29 10.90
N TYR A 75 -15.72 15.89 11.60
CA TYR A 75 -17.14 15.63 11.35
C TYR A 75 -17.56 15.91 9.90
N GLN A 76 -16.99 16.96 9.30
CA GLN A 76 -17.25 17.34 7.91
C GLN A 76 -16.68 16.32 6.91
N GLU A 77 -15.53 15.71 7.21
CA GLU A 77 -14.90 14.71 6.33
C GLU A 77 -15.86 13.54 6.03
N GLY A 78 -16.51 13.00 7.05
CA GLY A 78 -17.46 11.90 6.88
C GLY A 78 -18.65 12.27 6.00
N PHE A 79 -19.17 13.50 6.15
CA PHE A 79 -20.27 14.01 5.33
C PHE A 79 -19.88 14.14 3.85
N TYR A 80 -18.73 14.76 3.56
CA TYR A 80 -18.22 14.87 2.18
C TYR A 80 -17.92 13.51 1.55
N ALA A 81 -17.40 12.58 2.36
CA ALA A 81 -17.12 11.22 1.91
C ALA A 81 -18.40 10.51 1.45
N TYR A 82 -19.51 10.65 2.18
CA TYR A 82 -20.81 10.10 1.76
C TYR A 82 -21.40 10.78 0.53
N ILE A 83 -21.29 12.10 0.39
CA ILE A 83 -21.73 12.80 -0.83
C ILE A 83 -20.98 12.25 -2.04
N LYS A 84 -19.64 12.19 -1.96
CA LYS A 84 -18.81 11.65 -3.05
C LYS A 84 -19.17 10.20 -3.36
N LEU A 85 -19.37 9.37 -2.33
CA LEU A 85 -19.78 7.98 -2.48
C LEU A 85 -21.08 7.84 -3.27
N CYS A 86 -22.13 8.57 -2.85
CA CYS A 86 -23.45 8.48 -3.48
C CYS A 86 -23.43 9.02 -4.91
N LEU A 87 -22.69 10.11 -5.16
CA LEU A 87 -22.57 10.75 -6.46
C LEU A 87 -21.85 9.85 -7.47
N ILE A 88 -20.72 9.26 -7.09
CA ILE A 88 -20.00 8.39 -8.01
C ILE A 88 -20.78 7.08 -8.24
N THR A 89 -21.41 6.54 -7.19
CA THR A 89 -22.27 5.35 -7.33
C THR A 89 -23.48 5.63 -8.22
N SER A 90 -24.05 6.85 -8.18
CA SER A 90 -25.15 7.20 -9.08
C SER A 90 -24.69 7.32 -10.53
N VAL A 91 -23.47 7.82 -10.78
CA VAL A 91 -22.86 7.78 -12.13
C VAL A 91 -22.69 6.34 -12.62
N PHE A 92 -22.23 5.41 -11.77
CA PHE A 92 -22.11 4.00 -12.14
C PHE A 92 -23.46 3.36 -12.49
N MET A 93 -24.50 3.62 -11.69
CA MET A 93 -25.86 3.12 -11.96
C MET A 93 -26.50 3.79 -13.18
N ALA A 94 -26.24 5.09 -13.40
CA ALA A 94 -26.72 5.84 -14.56
C ALA A 94 -25.99 5.47 -15.86
N TYR A 95 -24.86 4.76 -15.77
CA TYR A 95 -23.98 4.51 -16.90
C TYR A 95 -24.65 3.91 -18.14
N PRO A 96 -25.56 2.91 -18.05
CA PRO A 96 -26.27 2.40 -19.25
C PRO A 96 -27.01 3.51 -20.00
N ILE A 97 -27.60 4.45 -19.26
CA ILE A 97 -28.39 5.54 -19.84
C ILE A 97 -27.46 6.63 -20.37
N ILE A 98 -26.41 7.00 -19.62
CA ILE A 98 -25.38 7.94 -20.09
C ILE A 98 -24.80 7.44 -21.41
N LEU A 99 -24.42 6.16 -21.46
CA LEU A 99 -23.85 5.53 -22.63
C LEU A 99 -24.83 5.52 -23.81
N TYR A 100 -26.11 5.22 -23.57
CA TYR A 100 -27.15 5.32 -24.58
C TYR A 100 -27.28 6.75 -25.15
N GLN A 101 -27.25 7.77 -24.29
CA GLN A 101 -27.31 9.17 -24.73
C GLN A 101 -26.07 9.56 -25.54
N VAL A 102 -24.87 9.16 -25.11
CA VAL A 102 -23.63 9.41 -25.84
C VAL A 102 -23.68 8.76 -27.22
N TRP A 103 -24.08 7.49 -27.31
CA TRP A 103 -24.16 6.79 -28.60
C TRP A 103 -25.24 7.35 -29.53
N ARG A 104 -26.40 7.75 -28.99
CA ARG A 104 -27.45 8.46 -29.75
C ARG A 104 -26.93 9.79 -30.31
N PHE A 105 -26.07 10.49 -29.56
CA PHE A 105 -25.42 11.71 -30.03
C PHE A 105 -24.41 11.46 -31.15
N VAL A 106 -23.58 10.44 -31.00
CA VAL A 106 -22.67 10.03 -32.05
C VAL A 106 -23.45 9.58 -33.30
N GLU A 107 -24.57 8.85 -33.14
CA GLU A 107 -25.45 8.41 -34.25
C GLU A 107 -26.00 9.56 -35.09
N ALA A 108 -26.36 10.68 -34.45
CA ALA A 108 -26.89 11.86 -35.12
C ALA A 108 -25.85 12.50 -36.07
N GLY A 109 -24.56 12.43 -35.71
CA GLY A 109 -23.45 12.93 -36.52
C GLY A 109 -22.94 11.98 -37.60
N LEU A 110 -23.42 10.73 -37.65
CA LEU A 110 -22.92 9.68 -38.56
C LEU A 110 -23.74 9.54 -39.84
N PHE A 111 -23.10 9.05 -40.91
CA PHE A 111 -23.79 8.72 -42.16
C PHE A 111 -24.78 7.55 -41.97
N LYS A 112 -25.87 7.53 -42.75
CA LYS A 112 -26.94 6.49 -42.67
C LYS A 112 -26.39 5.04 -42.71
N LYS A 113 -25.30 4.79 -43.46
CA LYS A 113 -24.65 3.47 -43.56
C LYS A 113 -23.85 3.10 -42.28
N GLU A 114 -23.37 4.09 -41.53
CA GLU A 114 -22.52 3.91 -40.36
C GLU A 114 -23.31 3.81 -39.05
N ARG A 115 -24.57 4.26 -39.03
CA ARG A 115 -25.47 4.15 -37.85
C ARG A 115 -25.62 2.71 -37.33
N ARG A 116 -25.46 1.69 -38.18
CA ARG A 116 -25.49 0.28 -37.77
C ARG A 116 -24.38 -0.06 -36.78
N TYR A 117 -23.23 0.60 -36.88
CA TYR A 117 -22.12 0.39 -35.96
C TYR A 117 -22.47 0.81 -34.54
N VAL A 118 -23.17 1.93 -34.36
CA VAL A 118 -23.60 2.42 -33.03
C VAL A 118 -24.39 1.36 -32.27
N LYS A 119 -25.35 0.70 -32.95
CA LYS A 119 -26.18 -0.36 -32.34
C LYS A 119 -25.36 -1.57 -31.89
N THR A 120 -24.25 -1.86 -32.56
CA THR A 120 -23.37 -2.99 -32.22
C THR A 120 -22.38 -2.60 -31.11
N PHE A 121 -21.86 -1.37 -31.15
CA PHE A 121 -20.86 -0.87 -30.20
C PHE A 121 -21.46 -0.47 -28.84
N ALA A 122 -22.72 -0.04 -28.78
CA ALA A 122 -23.39 0.33 -27.52
C ALA A 122 -23.41 -0.78 -26.45
N PRO A 123 -23.82 -2.03 -26.73
CA PRO A 123 -23.75 -3.10 -25.73
C PRO A 123 -22.32 -3.50 -25.36
N ILE A 124 -21.38 -3.47 -26.33
CA ILE A 124 -19.98 -3.81 -26.08
C ILE A 124 -19.31 -2.78 -25.16
N SER A 125 -19.61 -1.49 -25.35
CA SER A 125 -19.14 -0.42 -24.45
C SER A 125 -19.65 -0.61 -23.03
N TYR A 126 -20.92 -1.00 -22.85
CA TYR A 126 -21.44 -1.29 -21.52
C TYR A 126 -20.64 -2.40 -20.83
N ILE A 127 -20.41 -3.51 -21.52
CA ILE A 127 -19.62 -4.64 -21.01
C ILE A 127 -18.19 -4.21 -20.70
N ALA A 128 -17.56 -3.44 -21.60
CA ALA A 128 -16.19 -2.96 -21.42
C ALA A 128 -16.06 -2.08 -20.16
N PHE A 129 -17.01 -1.17 -19.93
CA PHE A 129 -17.01 -0.31 -18.74
C PHE A 129 -17.16 -1.13 -17.45
N VAL A 130 -18.16 -2.02 -17.41
CA VAL A 130 -18.38 -2.89 -16.25
C VAL A 130 -17.14 -3.74 -15.98
N THR A 131 -16.52 -4.29 -17.02
CA THR A 131 -15.27 -5.05 -16.90
C THR A 131 -14.14 -4.19 -16.33
N GLY A 132 -13.98 -2.95 -16.78
CA GLY A 132 -12.98 -2.02 -16.26
C GLY A 132 -13.20 -1.66 -14.79
N VAL A 133 -14.45 -1.43 -14.39
CA VAL A 133 -14.83 -1.16 -12.99
C VAL A 133 -14.53 -2.38 -12.11
N LEU A 134 -14.94 -3.57 -12.55
CA LEU A 134 -14.67 -4.83 -11.84
C LEU A 134 -13.17 -5.10 -11.73
N PHE A 135 -12.40 -4.85 -12.80
CA PHE A 135 -10.96 -4.99 -12.79
C PHE A 135 -10.29 -4.04 -11.78
N GLY A 136 -10.70 -2.77 -11.76
CA GLY A 136 -10.22 -1.81 -10.77
C GLY A 136 -10.53 -2.23 -9.34
N TYR A 137 -11.78 -2.64 -9.10
CA TYR A 137 -12.27 -2.98 -7.77
C TYR A 137 -11.67 -4.28 -7.21
N TYR A 138 -11.61 -5.35 -8.00
CA TYR A 138 -11.17 -6.67 -7.55
C TYR A 138 -9.66 -6.90 -7.67
N PHE A 139 -8.96 -6.20 -8.56
CA PHE A 139 -7.53 -6.39 -8.77
C PHE A 139 -6.73 -5.17 -8.29
N LEU A 140 -6.89 -4.01 -8.92
CA LEU A 140 -5.97 -2.90 -8.68
C LEU A 140 -6.04 -2.36 -7.25
N ILE A 141 -7.22 -2.22 -6.65
CA ILE A 141 -7.35 -1.75 -5.26
C ILE A 141 -6.66 -2.69 -4.27
N PRO A 142 -7.00 -3.99 -4.17
CA PRO A 142 -6.38 -4.86 -3.16
C PRO A 142 -4.88 -5.01 -3.35
N TYR A 143 -4.39 -5.15 -4.58
CA TYR A 143 -2.94 -5.25 -4.84
C TYR A 143 -2.21 -3.93 -4.56
N GLY A 144 -2.79 -2.79 -4.93
CA GLY A 144 -2.24 -1.47 -4.64
C GLY A 144 -2.15 -1.20 -3.14
N LEU A 145 -3.21 -1.47 -2.39
CA LEU A 145 -3.22 -1.35 -0.93
C LEU A 145 -2.19 -2.28 -0.29
N GLN A 146 -2.12 -3.54 -0.73
CA GLN A 146 -1.18 -4.50 -0.18
C GLN A 146 0.27 -4.04 -0.37
N PHE A 147 0.60 -3.46 -1.52
CA PHE A 147 1.91 -2.88 -1.79
C PHE A 147 2.20 -1.68 -0.89
N LEU A 148 1.29 -0.69 -0.87
CA LEU A 148 1.40 0.53 -0.07
C LEU A 148 1.57 0.22 1.42
N ILE A 149 0.93 -0.84 1.91
CA ILE A 149 1.03 -1.25 3.31
C ILE A 149 2.38 -1.94 3.58
N LYS A 150 2.82 -2.84 2.70
CA LYS A 150 4.07 -3.57 2.88
C LYS A 150 5.30 -2.66 2.82
N ILE A 151 5.26 -1.59 2.02
CA ILE A 151 6.39 -0.66 1.88
C ILE A 151 6.68 0.12 3.17
N LEU A 152 5.67 0.37 4.02
CA LEU A 152 5.84 1.04 5.31
C LEU A 152 6.78 0.25 6.26
N GLY A 153 6.87 -1.08 6.08
CA GLY A 153 7.74 -1.93 6.88
C GLY A 153 7.22 -2.21 8.29
N GLY A 154 8.05 -2.91 9.08
CA GLY A 154 7.68 -3.31 10.45
C GLY A 154 7.73 -2.13 11.43
N GLY A 155 6.59 -1.82 12.07
CA GLY A 155 6.51 -0.84 13.17
C GLY A 155 5.67 0.41 12.90
N ILE A 156 5.16 0.61 11.68
CA ILE A 156 4.26 1.71 11.33
C ILE A 156 2.84 1.16 11.16
N GLN A 157 1.88 1.69 11.92
CA GLN A 157 0.47 1.35 11.75
C GLN A 157 -0.19 2.37 10.81
N PRO A 158 -0.63 1.97 9.61
CA PRO A 158 -1.30 2.89 8.71
C PRO A 158 -2.67 3.30 9.28
N MET A 159 -2.90 4.60 9.41
CA MET A 159 -4.21 5.17 9.73
C MET A 159 -4.85 5.68 8.42
N ILE A 160 -5.74 4.87 7.84
CA ILE A 160 -6.43 5.22 6.59
C ILE A 160 -7.75 5.92 6.91
N THR A 161 -7.95 7.11 6.34
CA THR A 161 -9.21 7.84 6.52
C THR A 161 -10.26 7.40 5.52
N MET A 162 -11.53 7.51 5.91
CA MET A 162 -12.67 7.16 5.07
C MET A 162 -12.71 7.97 3.78
N SER A 163 -12.46 9.28 3.83
CA SER A 163 -12.53 10.15 2.64
C SER A 163 -11.42 9.84 1.64
N GLN A 164 -10.19 9.61 2.11
CA GLN A 164 -9.06 9.23 1.24
C GLN A 164 -9.32 7.90 0.58
N TYR A 165 -9.80 6.91 1.35
CA TYR A 165 -10.11 5.59 0.82
C TYR A 165 -11.21 5.64 -0.25
N ILE A 166 -12.34 6.27 0.06
CA ILE A 166 -13.45 6.42 -0.91
C ILE A 166 -12.98 7.17 -2.15
N SER A 167 -12.20 8.24 -1.99
CA SER A 167 -11.67 9.00 -3.13
C SER A 167 -10.79 8.14 -4.02
N LEU A 168 -9.88 7.35 -3.44
CA LEU A 168 -9.03 6.42 -4.17
C LEU A 168 -9.87 5.38 -4.93
N VAL A 169 -10.78 4.69 -4.23
CA VAL A 169 -11.61 3.63 -4.85
C VAL A 169 -12.47 4.18 -5.97
N THR A 170 -13.16 5.30 -5.73
CA THR A 170 -14.09 5.89 -6.69
C THR A 170 -13.37 6.46 -7.91
N MET A 171 -12.28 7.20 -7.72
CA MET A 171 -11.49 7.76 -8.82
C MET A 171 -10.88 6.66 -9.69
N LEU A 172 -10.25 5.66 -9.05
CA LEU A 172 -9.57 4.58 -9.77
C LEU A 172 -10.55 3.70 -10.54
N THR A 173 -11.65 3.28 -9.94
CA THR A 173 -12.66 2.44 -10.62
C THR A 173 -13.35 3.18 -11.76
N LEU A 174 -13.68 4.47 -11.58
CA LEU A 174 -14.31 5.28 -12.62
C LEU A 174 -13.35 5.50 -13.79
N ALA A 175 -12.10 5.89 -13.49
CA ALA A 175 -11.11 6.11 -14.52
C ALA A 175 -10.84 4.85 -15.34
N LEU A 176 -10.71 3.68 -14.70
CA LEU A 176 -10.54 2.42 -15.41
C LEU A 176 -11.76 2.03 -16.24
N GLY A 177 -12.97 2.23 -15.72
CA GLY A 177 -14.20 2.03 -16.51
C GLY A 177 -14.18 2.85 -17.81
N ILE A 178 -13.75 4.11 -17.73
CA ILE A 178 -13.61 5.00 -18.89
C ILE A 178 -12.48 4.52 -19.81
N VAL A 179 -11.31 4.16 -19.27
CA VAL A 179 -10.17 3.73 -20.10
C VAL A 179 -10.45 2.40 -20.81
N PHE A 180 -11.26 1.52 -20.24
CA PHE A 180 -11.70 0.30 -20.93
C PHE A 180 -12.55 0.58 -22.19
N GLN A 181 -13.05 1.82 -22.39
CA GLN A 181 -13.67 2.23 -23.65
C GLN A 181 -12.66 2.47 -24.77
N LEU A 182 -11.40 2.68 -24.43
CA LEU A 182 -10.36 3.09 -25.38
C LEU A 182 -10.24 2.16 -26.60
N PRO A 183 -10.20 0.81 -26.47
CA PRO A 183 -10.15 -0.08 -27.64
C PRO A 183 -11.36 0.11 -28.56
N LEU A 184 -12.54 0.32 -27.97
CA LEU A 184 -13.79 0.47 -28.68
C LEU A 184 -13.84 1.79 -29.45
N VAL A 185 -13.40 2.88 -28.83
CA VAL A 185 -13.30 4.20 -29.45
C VAL A 185 -12.31 4.16 -30.62
N MET A 186 -11.15 3.52 -30.45
CA MET A 186 -10.16 3.34 -31.52
C MET A 186 -10.74 2.56 -32.70
N LEU A 187 -11.40 1.43 -32.42
CA LEU A 187 -12.10 0.63 -33.43
C LEU A 187 -13.14 1.45 -34.19
N PHE A 188 -13.96 2.20 -33.45
CA PHE A 188 -15.03 3.02 -34.01
C PHE A 188 -14.47 4.10 -34.94
N ILE A 189 -13.46 4.87 -34.48
CA ILE A 189 -12.77 5.89 -35.27
C ILE A 189 -12.16 5.30 -36.55
N SER A 190 -11.64 4.07 -36.48
CA SER A 190 -11.09 3.42 -37.66
C SER A 190 -12.17 2.91 -38.62
N LYS A 191 -13.30 2.42 -38.11
CA LYS A 191 -14.43 1.96 -38.93
C LYS A 191 -15.13 3.06 -39.71
N ILE A 192 -15.13 4.29 -39.18
CA ILE A 192 -15.63 5.48 -39.89
C ILE A 192 -14.57 6.08 -40.84
N GLY A 193 -13.38 5.49 -40.91
CA GLY A 193 -12.31 5.88 -41.85
C GLY A 193 -11.49 7.10 -41.45
N MET A 194 -11.64 7.61 -40.21
CA MET A 194 -10.98 8.85 -39.77
C MET A 194 -9.50 8.63 -39.42
N LEU A 195 -9.14 7.48 -38.83
CA LEU A 195 -7.75 7.08 -38.56
C LEU A 195 -7.52 5.62 -38.96
N LYS A 196 -6.33 5.31 -39.50
CA LYS A 196 -5.94 3.93 -39.81
C LYS A 196 -5.12 3.32 -38.67
N ALA A 197 -4.97 1.99 -38.69
CA ALA A 197 -4.14 1.29 -37.70
C ALA A 197 -2.70 1.84 -37.66
N GLU A 198 -2.17 2.25 -38.81
CA GLU A 198 -0.83 2.80 -38.94
C GLU A 198 -0.66 4.11 -38.17
N ASP A 199 -1.71 4.92 -38.06
CA ASP A 199 -1.68 6.20 -37.37
C ASP A 199 -1.58 5.98 -35.85
N PHE A 200 -2.36 5.04 -35.31
CA PHE A 200 -2.24 4.62 -33.91
C PHE A 200 -0.87 3.99 -33.60
N ILE A 201 -0.30 3.23 -34.52
CA ILE A 201 1.05 2.67 -34.34
C ILE A 201 2.10 3.78 -34.30
N LYS A 202 2.01 4.79 -35.18
CA LYS A 202 2.92 5.95 -35.19
C LYS A 202 2.83 6.75 -33.90
N TRP A 203 1.62 6.94 -33.35
CA TRP A 203 1.38 7.79 -32.17
C TRP A 203 1.55 7.08 -30.83
N ARG A 204 1.94 5.81 -30.86
CA ARG A 204 2.08 4.94 -29.69
C ARG A 204 2.94 5.52 -28.58
N MET A 205 4.07 6.16 -28.91
CA MET A 205 4.96 6.74 -27.90
C MET A 205 4.25 7.85 -27.11
N TYR A 206 3.48 8.70 -27.80
CA TYR A 206 2.66 9.73 -27.17
C TYR A 206 1.52 9.13 -26.35
N ALA A 207 0.88 8.07 -26.85
CA ALA A 207 -0.17 7.36 -26.11
C ALA A 207 0.36 6.79 -24.79
N ILE A 208 1.54 6.16 -24.80
CA ILE A 208 2.20 5.64 -23.58
C ILE A 208 2.48 6.78 -22.61
N LEU A 209 3.04 7.91 -23.08
CA LEU A 209 3.29 9.08 -22.24
C LEU A 209 1.99 9.61 -21.59
N ILE A 210 0.93 9.79 -22.37
CA ILE A 210 -0.38 10.23 -21.88
C ILE A 210 -0.94 9.24 -20.86
N ILE A 211 -0.80 7.93 -21.09
CA ILE A 211 -1.23 6.90 -20.15
C ILE A 211 -0.49 7.02 -18.81
N PHE A 212 0.82 7.28 -18.81
CA PHE A 212 1.57 7.48 -17.57
C PHE A 212 1.16 8.75 -16.83
N ILE A 213 0.84 9.83 -17.56
CA ILE A 213 0.32 11.08 -16.98
C ILE A 213 -1.06 10.83 -16.36
N LEU A 214 -1.96 10.16 -17.07
CA LEU A 214 -3.28 9.79 -16.55
C LEU A 214 -3.16 8.90 -15.31
N ALA A 215 -2.30 7.89 -15.35
CA ALA A 215 -2.04 7.03 -14.20
C ALA A 215 -1.57 7.84 -12.98
N ALA A 216 -0.64 8.79 -13.16
CA ALA A 216 -0.15 9.65 -12.08
C ALA A 216 -1.22 10.57 -11.48
N VAL A 217 -2.23 10.97 -12.26
CA VAL A 217 -3.37 11.77 -11.76
C VAL A 217 -4.37 10.90 -11.00
N ILE A 218 -4.58 9.66 -11.45
CA ILE A 218 -5.57 8.73 -10.88
C ILE A 218 -5.06 8.09 -9.59
N THR A 219 -3.78 7.75 -9.53
CA THR A 219 -3.17 7.07 -8.40
C THR A 219 -2.47 8.06 -7.48
N PRO A 220 -2.19 7.70 -6.22
CA PRO A 220 -1.23 8.42 -5.41
C PRO A 220 0.11 8.57 -6.16
N PRO A 221 0.93 9.58 -5.82
CA PRO A 221 2.22 9.83 -6.47
C PRO A 221 3.26 8.79 -6.01
N ASP A 222 3.06 7.53 -6.38
CA ASP A 222 4.00 6.43 -6.16
C ASP A 222 4.23 5.63 -7.46
N PRO A 223 5.50 5.30 -7.80
CA PRO A 223 5.81 4.65 -9.08
C PRO A 223 5.15 3.29 -9.26
N PHE A 224 4.85 2.57 -8.17
CA PHE A 224 4.33 1.22 -8.27
C PHE A 224 2.86 1.23 -8.67
N THR A 225 2.00 1.95 -7.94
CA THR A 225 0.57 2.01 -8.28
C THR A 225 0.36 2.70 -9.62
N GLN A 226 1.24 3.66 -9.98
CA GLN A 226 1.28 4.27 -11.29
C GLN A 226 1.57 3.24 -12.39
N ILE A 227 2.65 2.44 -12.28
CA ILE A 227 2.98 1.38 -13.27
C ILE A 227 1.88 0.31 -13.32
N MET A 228 1.38 -0.11 -12.15
CA MET A 228 0.34 -1.11 -12.02
C MET A 228 -0.96 -0.68 -12.71
N THR A 229 -1.25 0.61 -12.73
CA THR A 229 -2.42 1.19 -13.41
C THR A 229 -2.14 1.47 -14.90
N ALA A 230 -0.96 2.00 -15.23
CA ALA A 230 -0.56 2.31 -16.60
C ALA A 230 -0.46 1.06 -17.48
N LEU A 231 0.03 -0.07 -16.94
CA LEU A 231 0.24 -1.27 -17.73
C LEU A 231 -1.06 -1.82 -18.34
N PRO A 232 -2.16 -2.04 -17.60
CA PRO A 232 -3.47 -2.38 -18.19
C PRO A 232 -3.93 -1.40 -19.27
N MET A 233 -3.71 -0.10 -19.09
CA MET A 233 -4.10 0.92 -20.06
C MET A 233 -3.29 0.80 -21.37
N ILE A 234 -1.98 0.51 -21.28
CA ILE A 234 -1.13 0.24 -22.45
C ILE A 234 -1.61 -1.04 -23.16
N ILE A 235 -1.93 -2.08 -22.40
CA ILE A 235 -2.48 -3.35 -22.93
C ILE A 235 -3.81 -3.11 -23.65
N LEU A 236 -4.66 -2.19 -23.18
CA LEU A 236 -5.90 -1.83 -23.87
C LEU A 236 -5.63 -1.08 -25.18
N TYR A 237 -4.63 -0.20 -25.22
CA TYR A 237 -4.26 0.57 -26.42
C TYR A 237 -3.85 -0.32 -27.61
N GLU A 238 -2.75 -1.05 -27.47
CA GLU A 238 -2.91 -2.50 -27.34
C GLU A 238 -3.88 -3.28 -28.25
N VAL A 239 -4.81 -3.89 -27.51
CA VAL A 239 -6.00 -4.57 -27.99
C VAL A 239 -6.76 -3.72 -29.00
N GLY A 240 -6.82 -2.39 -28.82
CA GLY A 240 -7.42 -1.48 -29.79
C GLY A 240 -6.78 -1.57 -31.17
N ILE A 241 -5.44 -1.49 -31.25
CA ILE A 241 -4.71 -1.63 -32.52
C ILE A 241 -4.94 -3.01 -33.14
N LEU A 242 -4.88 -4.07 -32.33
CA LEU A 242 -5.13 -5.45 -32.78
C LEU A 242 -6.53 -5.64 -33.34
N ALA A 243 -7.53 -5.06 -32.70
CA ALA A 243 -8.90 -5.18 -33.14
C ALA A 243 -9.15 -4.44 -34.46
N ILE A 244 -8.39 -3.37 -34.75
CA ILE A 244 -8.45 -2.68 -36.05
C ILE A 244 -7.79 -3.55 -37.14
N ARG A 245 -6.59 -4.06 -36.87
CA ARG A 245 -5.80 -4.83 -37.85
C ARG A 245 -5.13 -6.05 -37.22
N PRO A 246 -5.78 -7.23 -37.22
CA PRO A 246 -5.21 -8.45 -36.65
C PRO A 246 -4.12 -9.02 -37.57
N THR A 247 -2.88 -8.55 -37.39
CA THR A 247 -1.71 -9.03 -38.16
C THR A 247 -0.87 -9.97 -37.31
N LYS A 248 -0.30 -11.04 -37.88
CA LYS A 248 0.59 -11.97 -37.15
C LYS A 248 1.73 -11.24 -36.40
N LYS A 249 2.37 -10.25 -37.04
CA LYS A 249 3.41 -9.40 -36.42
C LYS A 249 2.88 -8.56 -35.23
N ALA A 250 1.64 -8.10 -35.30
CA ALA A 250 1.02 -7.33 -34.22
C ALA A 250 0.68 -8.22 -33.04
N VAL A 251 0.16 -9.43 -33.29
CA VAL A 251 -0.14 -10.43 -32.25
C VAL A 251 1.14 -10.87 -31.52
N GLN A 252 2.24 -11.09 -32.26
CA GLN A 252 3.52 -11.47 -31.66
C GLN A 252 4.10 -10.37 -30.77
N ARG A 253 4.02 -9.11 -31.21
CA ARG A 253 4.45 -7.94 -30.39
C ARG A 253 3.58 -7.73 -29.16
N PHE A 254 2.26 -7.89 -29.31
CA PHE A 254 1.33 -7.86 -28.19
C PHE A 254 1.70 -8.93 -27.15
N GLY A 255 1.97 -10.15 -27.60
CA GLY A 255 2.42 -11.23 -26.72
C GLY A 255 3.71 -10.92 -25.97
N ILE A 256 4.71 -10.31 -26.64
CA ILE A 256 5.96 -9.89 -25.99
C ILE A 256 5.72 -8.77 -24.96
N LEU A 257 4.92 -7.75 -25.31
CA LEU A 257 4.59 -6.65 -24.40
C LEU A 257 3.80 -7.14 -23.17
N LEU A 258 2.76 -7.96 -23.38
CA LEU A 258 2.02 -8.61 -22.31
C LEU A 258 2.92 -9.45 -21.42
N GLY A 259 3.79 -10.28 -22.02
CA GLY A 259 4.75 -11.11 -21.31
C GLY A 259 5.71 -10.29 -20.46
N SER A 260 6.33 -9.26 -21.05
CA SER A 260 7.26 -8.38 -20.32
C SER A 260 6.58 -7.56 -19.22
N GLY A 261 5.35 -7.10 -19.46
CA GLY A 261 4.56 -6.31 -18.50
C GLY A 261 4.10 -7.16 -17.32
N ILE A 262 3.56 -8.35 -17.59
CA ILE A 262 3.17 -9.32 -16.56
C ILE A 262 4.40 -9.78 -15.79
N LEU A 263 5.51 -10.08 -16.46
CA LEU A 263 6.76 -10.47 -15.80
C LEU A 263 7.27 -9.34 -14.89
N LEU A 264 7.25 -8.09 -15.34
CA LEU A 264 7.67 -6.95 -14.54
C LEU A 264 6.78 -6.76 -13.32
N VAL A 265 5.45 -6.82 -13.47
CA VAL A 265 4.51 -6.77 -12.34
C VAL A 265 4.72 -7.95 -11.41
N TYR A 266 4.94 -9.15 -11.94
CA TYR A 266 5.17 -10.36 -11.16
C TYR A 266 6.49 -10.31 -10.40
N VAL A 267 7.58 -9.85 -11.03
CA VAL A 267 8.90 -9.68 -10.41
C VAL A 267 8.85 -8.62 -9.33
N ILE A 268 8.22 -7.47 -9.58
CA ILE A 268 8.05 -6.44 -8.54
C ILE A 268 7.15 -7.00 -7.42
N PHE A 269 6.06 -7.67 -7.75
CA PHE A 269 5.23 -8.36 -6.76
C PHE A 269 6.06 -9.36 -5.96
N LEU A 270 6.91 -10.19 -6.57
CA LEU A 270 7.80 -11.14 -5.91
C LEU A 270 8.79 -10.43 -4.98
N VAL A 271 9.50 -9.41 -5.48
CA VAL A 271 10.51 -8.65 -4.73
C VAL A 271 9.89 -8.00 -3.49
N PHE A 272 8.67 -7.46 -3.60
CA PHE A 272 7.98 -6.78 -2.49
C PHE A 272 7.08 -7.70 -1.66
N THR A 273 6.78 -8.92 -2.12
CA THR A 273 5.91 -9.90 -1.43
C THR A 273 6.68 -11.06 -0.83
N LEU A 274 7.95 -11.28 -1.20
CA LEU A 274 8.79 -12.30 -0.59
C LEU A 274 8.96 -12.00 0.90
N PRO A 275 8.43 -12.84 1.79
CA PRO A 275 8.59 -12.63 3.20
C PRO A 275 10.06 -12.92 3.59
N THR A 276 10.65 -11.98 4.30
CA THR A 276 11.89 -12.17 5.08
C THR A 276 11.59 -13.08 6.27
N LYS A 277 11.34 -14.36 5.98
CA LYS A 277 10.96 -15.45 6.90
C LYS A 277 12.14 -15.91 7.78
N ALA A 278 12.02 -15.90 9.11
CA ALA A 278 12.86 -16.76 9.96
C ALA A 278 12.15 -18.12 10.15
N ASN A 279 12.92 -19.21 10.18
CA ASN A 279 12.39 -20.56 10.40
C ASN A 279 12.48 -20.88 11.90
N PHE A 280 11.35 -21.20 12.52
CA PHE A 280 11.31 -21.69 13.89
C PHE A 280 11.80 -23.15 13.91
N LEU A 281 12.67 -23.52 14.85
CA LEU A 281 13.23 -24.87 14.91
C LEU A 281 12.55 -25.69 16.01
N GLU A 282 12.61 -25.26 17.28
CA GLU A 282 12.06 -26.04 18.40
C GLU A 282 11.59 -25.16 19.57
N SER A 283 10.64 -25.69 20.35
CA SER A 283 10.18 -25.13 21.61
C SER A 283 9.99 -26.23 22.66
N THR A 284 10.43 -25.98 23.89
CA THR A 284 10.19 -26.89 25.03
C THR A 284 8.92 -26.55 25.81
N GLY A 285 8.11 -25.59 25.33
CA GLY A 285 6.83 -25.21 25.95
C GLY A 285 5.96 -24.27 25.10
N THR A 286 4.95 -23.61 25.69
CA THR A 286 4.10 -22.66 24.96
C THR A 286 4.84 -21.34 24.73
N VAL A 287 5.25 -21.08 23.49
CA VAL A 287 5.80 -19.78 23.07
C VAL A 287 4.64 -18.96 22.52
N LYS A 288 4.58 -17.67 22.87
CA LYS A 288 3.56 -16.77 22.33
C LYS A 288 4.20 -15.82 21.34
N ILE A 289 3.55 -15.63 20.20
CA ILE A 289 3.90 -14.64 19.20
C ILE A 289 2.85 -13.53 19.22
N LEU A 290 3.32 -12.30 19.12
CA LEU A 290 2.54 -11.15 18.76
C LEU A 290 3.00 -10.75 17.35
N PRO A 291 2.30 -11.21 16.29
CA PRO A 291 2.53 -10.73 14.94
C PRO A 291 2.52 -9.21 14.91
N ASN A 292 3.38 -8.62 14.07
CA ASN A 292 3.46 -7.17 13.94
C ASN A 292 2.05 -6.58 13.70
N ALA A 293 1.63 -5.64 14.56
CA ALA A 293 0.31 -5.00 14.56
C ALA A 293 -0.91 -5.80 15.08
N SER A 294 -0.72 -6.94 15.75
CA SER A 294 -1.77 -7.60 16.54
C SER A 294 -1.78 -7.12 18.01
N ILE A 295 -2.96 -7.12 18.65
CA ILE A 295 -3.11 -6.82 20.09
C ILE A 295 -3.09 -8.12 20.93
N ASN A 296 -3.41 -9.26 20.30
CA ASN A 296 -3.61 -10.54 20.97
C ASN A 296 -2.44 -11.50 20.77
N TRP A 297 -1.91 -12.02 21.87
CA TRP A 297 -0.88 -13.05 21.87
C TRP A 297 -1.44 -14.39 21.37
N GLN A 298 -0.81 -14.97 20.36
CA GLN A 298 -1.16 -16.29 19.81
C GLN A 298 -0.10 -17.33 20.21
N PRO A 299 -0.48 -18.60 20.49
CA PRO A 299 0.48 -19.67 20.67
C PRO A 299 1.22 -19.95 19.35
N LEU A 300 2.53 -20.06 19.41
CA LEU A 300 3.41 -20.35 18.28
C LEU A 300 3.56 -21.87 18.14
N SER A 301 3.12 -22.43 17.01
CA SER A 301 3.33 -23.86 16.69
C SER A 301 4.74 -24.11 16.17
N SER A 302 5.25 -25.34 16.30
CA SER A 302 6.60 -25.74 15.91
C SER A 302 6.95 -25.48 14.45
N GLU A 303 5.96 -25.34 13.57
CA GLU A 303 6.14 -25.09 12.12
C GLU A 303 5.90 -23.62 11.70
N SER A 304 5.64 -22.74 12.68
CA SER A 304 5.29 -21.35 12.41
C SER A 304 6.48 -20.53 11.89
N LYS A 305 6.26 -19.74 10.84
CA LYS A 305 7.27 -18.82 10.29
C LYS A 305 7.19 -17.47 10.98
N ILE A 306 8.33 -16.92 11.38
CA ILE A 306 8.40 -15.63 12.08
C ILE A 306 8.75 -14.53 11.08
N HIS A 307 7.97 -13.45 11.11
CA HIS A 307 8.15 -12.29 10.23
C HIS A 307 8.92 -11.16 10.94
N ASN A 308 9.65 -10.35 10.18
CA ASN A 308 10.22 -9.11 10.68
C ASN A 308 9.11 -8.22 11.29
N GLY A 309 9.40 -7.62 12.45
CA GLY A 309 8.45 -6.85 13.26
C GLY A 309 7.72 -7.67 14.33
N ALA A 310 7.75 -9.01 14.28
CA ALA A 310 7.08 -9.86 15.27
C ALA A 310 7.75 -9.78 16.64
N THR A 311 6.95 -9.85 17.71
CA THR A 311 7.43 -9.96 19.09
C THR A 311 7.19 -11.38 19.59
N LEU A 312 8.23 -12.05 20.08
CA LEU A 312 8.13 -13.35 20.73
C LEU A 312 8.25 -13.20 22.23
N LYS A 313 7.51 -14.04 22.96
CA LYS A 313 7.58 -14.12 24.41
C LYS A 313 7.56 -15.58 24.86
N THR A 314 8.53 -15.94 25.70
CA THR A 314 8.53 -17.20 26.44
C THR A 314 7.81 -17.04 27.78
N GLY A 315 7.03 -18.06 28.16
CA GLY A 315 6.31 -18.13 29.44
C GLY A 315 7.18 -18.63 30.60
N LYS A 316 6.55 -18.94 31.74
CA LYS A 316 7.20 -19.62 32.86
C LYS A 316 7.55 -21.06 32.43
N GLY A 317 8.82 -21.43 32.55
CA GLY A 317 9.29 -22.79 32.21
C GLY A 317 9.49 -23.07 30.71
N SER A 318 9.12 -22.15 29.81
CA SER A 318 9.30 -22.35 28.37
C SER A 318 10.62 -21.74 27.88
N LYS A 319 11.40 -22.51 27.12
CA LYS A 319 12.51 -21.99 26.29
C LYS A 319 12.16 -22.13 24.81
N ALA A 320 12.74 -21.28 23.97
CA ALA A 320 12.53 -21.31 22.53
C ALA A 320 13.86 -21.23 21.80
N SER A 321 14.00 -21.94 20.67
CA SER A 321 15.14 -21.79 19.79
C SER A 321 14.70 -21.54 18.34
N PHE A 322 15.47 -20.72 17.63
CA PHE A 322 15.18 -20.38 16.24
C PHE A 322 16.44 -20.26 15.41
N LEU A 323 16.32 -20.60 14.12
CA LEU A 323 17.36 -20.44 13.12
C LEU A 323 16.97 -19.36 12.14
N LEU A 324 17.80 -18.34 12.09
CA LEU A 324 17.65 -17.25 11.15
C LEU A 324 18.18 -17.66 9.77
N LYS A 325 17.73 -16.97 8.72
CA LYS A 325 18.09 -17.32 7.33
C LYS A 325 19.60 -17.29 7.06
N ASP A 326 20.32 -16.45 7.79
CA ASP A 326 21.77 -16.30 7.74
C ASP A 326 22.51 -17.46 8.44
N GLY A 327 21.78 -18.42 9.02
CA GLY A 327 22.35 -19.53 9.79
C GLY A 327 22.68 -19.15 11.23
N THR A 328 22.31 -17.96 11.70
CA THR A 328 22.47 -17.55 13.11
C THR A 328 21.44 -18.28 13.96
N TYR A 329 21.92 -18.95 15.02
CA TYR A 329 21.08 -19.68 15.96
C TYR A 329 20.82 -18.81 17.19
N VAL A 330 19.58 -18.76 17.66
CA VAL A 330 19.22 -17.98 18.85
C VAL A 330 18.36 -18.81 19.77
N ILE A 331 18.70 -18.76 21.05
CA ILE A 331 18.00 -19.41 22.14
C ILE A 331 17.45 -18.33 23.07
N MET A 332 16.17 -18.42 23.39
CA MET A 332 15.49 -17.61 24.40
C MET A 332 15.32 -18.41 25.68
N ASP A 333 15.74 -17.83 26.79
CA ASP A 333 15.50 -18.39 28.12
C ASP A 333 14.07 -18.10 28.59
N VAL A 334 13.69 -18.59 29.77
CA VAL A 334 12.38 -18.36 30.39
C VAL A 334 12.07 -16.88 30.61
N ASN A 335 10.80 -16.47 30.49
CA ASN A 335 10.34 -15.09 30.67
C ASN A 335 11.09 -14.04 29.82
N THR A 336 11.50 -14.43 28.62
CA THR A 336 12.23 -13.60 27.67
C THR A 336 11.30 -13.06 26.60
N THR A 337 11.46 -11.77 26.28
CA THR A 337 10.71 -11.08 25.23
C THR A 337 11.68 -10.46 24.24
N ILE A 338 11.56 -10.84 22.97
CA ILE A 338 12.35 -10.27 21.87
C ILE A 338 11.42 -9.72 20.78
N LYS A 339 11.90 -8.72 20.04
CA LYS A 339 11.26 -8.22 18.83
C LYS A 339 12.22 -8.34 17.67
N PHE A 340 11.79 -9.00 16.60
CA PHE A 340 12.55 -9.04 15.35
C PHE A 340 12.40 -7.70 14.64
N VAL A 341 13.50 -7.04 14.29
CA VAL A 341 13.46 -5.75 13.61
C VAL A 341 13.67 -5.95 12.11
N LYS A 342 14.82 -6.53 11.74
CA LYS A 342 15.23 -6.85 10.36
C LYS A 342 16.09 -8.12 10.35
N SER A 343 16.43 -8.62 9.17
CA SER A 343 17.47 -9.65 9.01
C SER A 343 18.75 -9.20 9.73
N ARG A 344 19.27 -10.01 10.66
CA ARG A 344 20.44 -9.71 11.52
C ARG A 344 20.28 -8.55 12.52
N ASN A 345 19.04 -8.12 12.82
CA ASN A 345 18.76 -7.13 13.86
C ASN A 345 17.61 -7.54 14.78
N LEU A 346 17.91 -7.68 16.06
CA LEU A 346 16.99 -8.11 17.11
C LEU A 346 16.95 -7.09 18.25
N ASN A 347 15.78 -6.88 18.84
CA ASN A 347 15.62 -6.08 20.05
C ASN A 347 15.24 -6.98 21.23
N LEU A 348 16.09 -7.02 22.26
CA LEU A 348 15.85 -7.73 23.51
C LEU A 348 15.20 -6.78 24.52
N ILE A 349 13.91 -7.00 24.78
CA ILE A 349 13.13 -6.15 25.69
C ILE A 349 13.34 -6.58 27.15
N LYS A 350 13.33 -7.90 27.40
CA LYS A 350 13.46 -8.49 28.75
C LYS A 350 13.96 -9.92 28.66
N GLY A 351 14.68 -10.38 29.69
CA GLY A 351 15.07 -11.78 29.86
C GLY A 351 16.48 -12.03 29.37
N GLN A 352 16.75 -13.26 28.90
CA GLN A 352 18.08 -13.68 28.47
C GLN A 352 18.02 -14.42 27.14
N ILE A 353 18.97 -14.11 26.27
CA ILE A 353 19.16 -14.80 25.00
C ILE A 353 20.61 -15.23 24.82
N LEU A 354 20.80 -16.40 24.23
CA LEU A 354 22.08 -16.88 23.72
C LEU A 354 22.02 -16.87 22.20
N ILE A 355 22.99 -16.26 21.55
CA ILE A 355 23.06 -16.12 20.09
C ILE A 355 24.38 -16.72 19.62
N ALA A 356 24.33 -17.68 18.71
CA ALA A 356 25.48 -18.18 17.96
C ALA A 356 25.45 -17.59 16.55
N ILE A 357 26.21 -16.52 16.34
CA ILE A 357 26.24 -15.69 15.14
C ILE A 357 27.16 -16.30 14.10
N LYS A 358 26.62 -16.57 12.91
CA LYS A 358 27.42 -17.02 11.76
C LYS A 358 28.09 -15.83 11.05
N ALA A 359 29.31 -16.03 10.57
CA ALA A 359 30.05 -15.06 9.76
C ALA A 359 29.27 -14.66 8.50
N ASP A 360 29.20 -13.36 8.23
CA ASP A 360 28.53 -12.76 7.07
C ASP A 360 29.06 -11.34 6.81
N ASP A 361 28.69 -10.72 5.69
CA ASP A 361 29.18 -9.39 5.26
C ASP A 361 28.77 -8.27 6.23
N LYS A 362 27.61 -8.43 6.90
CA LYS A 362 27.08 -7.46 7.87
C LYS A 362 27.11 -8.02 9.29
N PRO A 363 27.56 -7.24 10.29
CA PRO A 363 27.53 -7.68 11.68
C PRO A 363 26.08 -7.86 12.15
N PHE A 364 25.87 -8.82 13.04
CA PHE A 364 24.62 -9.01 13.75
C PHE A 364 24.47 -7.95 14.83
N MET A 365 23.29 -7.34 14.91
CA MET A 365 22.98 -6.27 15.85
C MET A 365 21.90 -6.71 16.84
N VAL A 366 22.15 -6.47 18.12
CA VAL A 366 21.17 -6.66 19.20
C VAL A 366 21.00 -5.36 19.95
N ALA A 367 19.82 -4.76 19.87
CA ALA A 367 19.44 -3.67 20.76
C ALA A 367 18.97 -4.23 22.10
N ALA A 368 19.47 -3.71 23.20
CA ALA A 368 19.06 -4.07 24.56
C ALA A 368 18.98 -2.81 25.41
N LYS A 369 17.75 -2.30 25.60
CA LYS A 369 17.48 -0.97 26.16
C LYS A 369 18.26 0.11 25.40
N ASP A 370 19.09 0.89 26.09
CA ASP A 370 19.91 1.98 25.52
C ASP A 370 21.27 1.51 24.97
N ASN A 371 21.50 0.19 24.91
CA ASN A 371 22.75 -0.39 24.44
C ASN A 371 22.55 -1.09 23.09
N VAL A 372 23.53 -0.95 22.20
CA VAL A 372 23.57 -1.67 20.93
C VAL A 372 24.79 -2.58 20.93
N ILE A 373 24.54 -3.88 20.90
CA ILE A 373 25.57 -4.91 20.81
C ILE A 373 25.72 -5.29 19.34
N THR A 374 26.93 -5.23 18.81
CA THR A 374 27.26 -5.64 17.44
C THR A 374 28.32 -6.73 17.48
N SER A 375 28.15 -7.75 16.65
CA SER A 375 29.16 -8.79 16.54
C SER A 375 29.02 -9.59 15.24
N ASN A 376 30.12 -10.20 14.84
CA ASN A 376 30.18 -11.08 13.69
C ASN A 376 30.99 -12.33 14.07
N ASN A 377 30.52 -13.50 13.65
CA ASN A 377 31.16 -14.79 13.92
C ASN A 377 31.49 -15.05 15.40
N SER A 378 30.48 -15.06 16.27
CA SER A 378 30.66 -15.13 17.72
C SER A 378 29.48 -15.77 18.45
N ASN A 379 29.71 -16.23 19.68
CA ASN A 379 28.65 -16.70 20.56
C ASN A 379 28.51 -15.73 21.74
N ILE A 380 27.32 -15.12 21.88
CA ILE A 380 27.08 -14.06 22.84
C ILE A 380 25.83 -14.39 23.65
N ASP A 381 25.96 -14.27 24.98
CA ASP A 381 24.85 -14.27 25.92
C ASP A 381 24.53 -12.82 26.33
N ILE A 382 23.25 -12.46 26.23
CA ILE A 382 22.78 -11.12 26.60
C ILE A 382 21.62 -11.28 27.57
N ARG A 383 21.77 -10.72 28.78
CA ARG A 383 20.75 -10.74 29.84
C ARG A 383 20.33 -9.32 30.21
N VAL A 384 19.03 -9.04 30.14
CA VAL A 384 18.42 -7.76 30.51
C VAL A 384 17.64 -7.89 31.80
N SER A 385 18.14 -7.22 32.85
CA SER A 385 17.52 -7.03 34.15
C SER A 385 16.94 -5.61 34.29
N LYS A 386 16.19 -5.33 35.37
CA LYS A 386 15.45 -4.07 35.58
C LYS A 386 16.27 -2.80 35.34
N TYR A 387 17.55 -2.78 35.74
CA TYR A 387 18.45 -1.62 35.58
C TYR A 387 19.82 -1.98 35.01
N THR A 388 19.99 -3.21 34.51
CA THR A 388 21.31 -3.68 34.10
C THR A 388 21.19 -4.58 32.88
N VAL A 389 22.08 -4.39 31.93
CA VAL A 389 22.31 -5.28 30.80
C VAL A 389 23.67 -5.96 31.01
N PHE A 390 23.66 -7.29 30.98
CA PHE A 390 24.88 -8.10 31.00
C PHE A 390 25.11 -8.61 29.59
N VAL A 391 26.35 -8.47 29.12
CA VAL A 391 26.80 -8.99 27.82
C VAL A 391 28.01 -9.87 28.08
N THR A 392 27.88 -11.17 27.79
CA THR A 392 28.93 -12.17 27.97
C THR A 392 29.31 -12.74 26.62
N VAL A 393 30.59 -12.72 26.27
CA VAL A 393 31.09 -13.32 25.03
C VAL A 393 31.67 -14.69 25.35
N THR A 394 31.00 -15.74 24.88
CA THR A 394 31.44 -17.13 25.11
C THR A 394 32.40 -17.62 24.03
N LYS A 395 32.33 -17.05 22.82
CA LYS A 395 33.27 -17.32 21.72
C LYS A 395 33.41 -16.08 20.83
N GLY A 396 34.63 -15.72 20.45
CA GLY A 396 34.90 -14.59 19.54
C GLY A 396 34.94 -13.22 20.23
N LYS A 397 34.32 -12.20 19.61
CA LYS A 397 34.33 -10.82 20.13
C LYS A 397 33.01 -10.10 19.89
N ALA A 398 32.63 -9.20 20.78
CA ALA A 398 31.47 -8.33 20.62
C ALA A 398 31.85 -6.88 20.88
N THR A 399 31.23 -5.97 20.16
CA THR A 399 31.30 -4.54 20.40
C THR A 399 29.99 -4.10 21.03
N VAL A 400 30.04 -3.29 22.09
CA VAL A 400 28.85 -2.70 22.71
C VAL A 400 28.97 -1.18 22.67
N VAL A 401 27.98 -0.53 22.08
CA VAL A 401 27.83 0.92 22.15
C VAL A 401 26.84 1.24 23.26
N ALA A 402 27.31 1.91 24.30
CA ALA A 402 26.53 2.30 25.48
C ALA A 402 26.87 3.75 25.85
N ASN A 403 25.85 4.59 26.05
CA ASN A 403 26.01 6.02 26.40
C ASN A 403 26.98 6.77 25.46
N GLY A 404 26.94 6.46 24.15
CA GLY A 404 27.83 7.06 23.14
C GLY A 404 29.28 6.56 23.14
N GLN A 405 29.64 5.62 24.02
CA GLN A 405 30.98 5.02 24.04
C GLN A 405 30.96 3.59 23.50
N GLU A 406 31.96 3.26 22.68
CA GLU A 406 32.19 1.90 22.18
C GLU A 406 33.10 1.12 23.14
N LYS A 407 32.65 -0.06 23.58
CA LYS A 407 33.44 -1.00 24.39
C LYS A 407 33.51 -2.36 23.71
N LYS A 408 34.73 -2.87 23.53
CA LYS A 408 34.98 -4.21 22.99
C LYS A 408 35.05 -5.24 24.11
N ILE A 409 34.38 -6.37 23.90
CA ILE A 409 34.33 -7.52 24.79
C ILE A 409 34.96 -8.70 24.06
N PHE A 410 35.92 -9.32 24.72
CA PHE A 410 36.61 -10.51 24.21
C PHE A 410 36.04 -11.77 24.86
N GLU A 411 36.32 -12.91 24.23
CA GLU A 411 35.97 -14.24 24.71
C GLU A 411 36.28 -14.45 26.20
N GLY A 412 35.36 -15.11 26.90
CA GLY A 412 35.44 -15.38 28.34
C GLY A 412 35.14 -14.18 29.23
N ARG A 413 34.85 -13.00 28.67
CA ARG A 413 34.56 -11.78 29.45
C ARG A 413 33.08 -11.44 29.46
N GLN A 414 32.65 -10.88 30.59
CA GLN A 414 31.32 -10.30 30.79
C GLN A 414 31.46 -8.82 31.11
N LEU A 415 30.69 -7.98 30.42
CA LEU A 415 30.51 -6.58 30.80
C LEU A 415 29.11 -6.33 31.32
N ARG A 416 29.04 -5.43 32.29
CA ARG A 416 27.82 -4.98 32.93
C ARG A 416 27.57 -3.51 32.58
N PHE A 417 26.42 -3.22 32.02
CA PHE A 417 25.98 -1.88 31.65
C PHE A 417 24.76 -1.50 32.49
N THR A 418 24.84 -0.40 33.24
CA THR A 418 23.71 0.08 34.04
C THR A 418 22.89 1.05 33.19
N THR A 419 21.64 0.70 32.93
CA THR A 419 20.67 1.55 32.21
C THR A 419 19.79 2.24 33.25
N GLY A 420 20.03 3.54 33.48
CA GLY A 420 19.38 4.36 34.51
C GLY A 420 20.23 4.58 35.79
N GLY A 421 19.76 5.47 36.68
CA GLY A 421 20.38 5.73 37.99
C GLY A 421 19.77 4.89 39.11
N LYS A 422 20.55 4.58 40.16
CA LYS A 422 19.98 4.08 41.42
C LYS A 422 19.19 5.21 42.08
N ALA A 423 18.02 4.92 42.66
CA ALA A 423 17.35 5.87 43.54
C ALA A 423 18.29 6.18 44.72
N THR A 424 18.66 7.45 44.87
CA THR A 424 19.48 7.92 45.99
C THR A 424 18.57 8.58 47.01
N ASP A 425 18.82 8.34 48.30
CA ASP A 425 18.16 9.06 49.38
C ASP A 425 18.60 10.54 49.35
N ILE A 426 17.72 11.38 48.80
CA ILE A 426 17.97 12.81 48.60
C ILE A 426 18.14 13.53 49.94
N ASN A 427 17.61 12.99 51.05
CA ASN A 427 17.70 13.61 52.37
C ASN A 427 19.13 13.71 52.87
N LYS A 428 20.00 12.72 52.58
CA LYS A 428 21.43 12.80 52.92
C LYS A 428 22.13 13.91 52.16
N ILE A 429 21.82 14.08 50.87
CA ILE A 429 22.40 15.13 50.02
C ILE A 429 21.93 16.50 50.50
N ILE A 430 20.64 16.66 50.79
CA ILE A 430 20.06 17.91 51.30
C ILE A 430 20.66 18.28 52.67
N LYS A 431 20.83 17.30 53.57
CA LYS A 431 21.43 17.54 54.89
C LYS A 431 22.87 18.02 54.76
N TRP A 432 23.68 17.33 53.96
CA TRP A 432 25.06 17.74 53.67
C TRP A 432 25.12 19.15 53.05
N ALA A 433 24.25 19.45 52.08
CA ALA A 433 24.20 20.76 51.43
C ALA A 433 23.85 21.88 52.43
N LYS A 434 22.89 21.66 53.34
CA LYS A 434 22.53 22.61 54.40
C LYS A 434 23.68 22.83 55.39
N GLU A 435 24.38 21.77 55.78
CA GLU A 435 25.55 21.87 56.68
C GLU A 435 26.68 22.68 56.04
N MET A 436 26.97 22.45 54.74
CA MET A 436 27.97 23.23 54.00
C MET A 436 27.58 24.70 53.84
N GLN A 437 26.32 24.97 53.51
CA GLN A 437 25.82 26.35 53.43
C GLN A 437 25.87 27.08 54.78
N LYS A 438 25.62 26.38 55.88
CA LYS A 438 25.73 26.94 57.23
C LYS A 438 27.18 27.32 57.55
N LYS A 439 28.14 26.44 57.28
CA LYS A 439 29.58 26.72 57.45
C LYS A 439 30.04 27.92 56.62
N LEU A 440 29.60 28.02 55.37
CA LEU A 440 29.91 29.17 54.50
C LEU A 440 29.33 30.49 55.06
N LYS A 441 28.10 30.48 55.58
CA LYS A 441 27.50 31.66 56.22
C LYS A 441 28.23 32.07 57.49
N GLU A 442 28.70 31.11 58.29
CA GLU A 442 29.48 31.38 59.50
C GLU A 442 30.88 31.93 59.17
N GLN A 443 31.54 31.43 58.12
CA GLN A 443 32.80 32.01 57.62
C GLN A 443 32.61 33.43 57.09
N ASN A 444 31.58 33.69 56.27
CA ASN A 444 31.32 35.04 55.78
C ASN A 444 30.99 36.03 56.91
N LYS A 445 30.27 35.60 57.97
CA LYS A 445 30.06 36.43 59.16
C LYS A 445 31.36 36.76 59.90
N ARG A 446 32.35 35.85 59.92
CA ARG A 446 33.67 36.11 60.51
C ARG A 446 34.50 37.09 59.68
N TYR A 447 34.37 37.07 58.36
CA TYR A 447 35.04 38.02 57.46
C TYR A 447 34.42 39.42 57.46
N ILE A 448 33.12 39.56 57.77
CA ILE A 448 32.42 40.86 57.84
C ILE A 448 32.62 41.54 59.22
N ASN A 449 33.01 40.77 60.24
CA ASN A 449 33.23 41.25 61.61
C ASN A 449 34.73 41.44 61.96
N MET A 450 35.63 41.26 60.98
CA MET A 450 37.03 41.72 61.00
C MET A 450 37.11 42.97 60.13
#